data_AF-A0A9D7PQ22-F1
#
_entry.id   AF-A0A9D7PQ22-F1
#
_cell.length_a   1.000
_cell.length_b   1.000
_cell.length_c   1.000
_cell.angle_alpha   90.00
_cell.angle_beta   90.00
_cell.angle_gamma   90.00
#
_symmetry.space_group_name_H-M   'P 1'
#
loop_
_entity.id
_entity.type
_entity.pdbx_description
1 polymer ?
#
loop_
_entity_poly.entity_id
_entity_poly.type
_entity_poly.pdbx_seq_one_letter_code
_entity_poly.pdbx_strand_id
1 'polypeptide(L)'
;MENFNSSHKSDGPYLEHSTNNLYQLLFCDNPDLYQAGVDDAGQCPWNVIFDDHSTETEIRSVLEDTNVETRIKILAQNRLSSSNIKLAYKELLAIIVEIGLDSGLDVLAAYRDGSARYINHTGKILIWDARDTTSDQLIADFFSEGEKIVNKIGPWDKPRLPCPPTGKVRISFIVSDGLYFGEGPIQVLFNDPMAAQALTCATQIMQYITQKAMVS
;
A
#
# COMPACT_ATOMS: atom_id res chain seq x y z
N MET A 1 -32.29 -30.80 -0.71
CA MET A 1 -32.08 -29.62 -1.57
C MET A 1 -32.20 -28.41 -0.66
N GLU A 2 -31.08 -28.02 -0.05
CA GLU A 2 -31.03 -26.84 0.81
C GLU A 2 -30.33 -25.72 0.06
N ASN A 3 -30.96 -24.55 0.10
CA ASN A 3 -30.61 -23.35 -0.64
C ASN A 3 -29.27 -22.79 -0.18
N PHE A 4 -28.24 -22.88 -1.02
CA PHE A 4 -27.06 -22.01 -0.93
C PHE A 4 -27.44 -20.63 -1.45
N ASN A 5 -27.97 -19.77 -0.57
CA ASN A 5 -28.01 -18.34 -0.81
C ASN A 5 -27.65 -17.62 0.50
N SER A 6 -26.38 -17.74 0.87
CA SER A 6 -25.70 -16.82 1.76
C SER A 6 -24.96 -15.85 0.84
N SER A 7 -25.54 -14.68 0.61
CA SER A 7 -24.77 -13.56 0.06
C SER A 7 -23.77 -13.14 1.13
N HIS A 8 -22.58 -13.76 1.11
CA HIS A 8 -21.44 -13.23 1.84
C HIS A 8 -21.15 -11.85 1.24
N LYS A 9 -21.65 -10.82 1.92
CA LYS A 9 -21.21 -9.45 1.71
C LYS A 9 -19.70 -9.49 1.92
N SER A 10 -18.94 -9.26 0.86
CA SER A 10 -17.50 -9.28 0.92
C SER A 10 -17.03 -8.23 1.92
N ASP A 11 -16.08 -8.59 2.80
CA ASP A 11 -15.45 -7.67 3.76
C ASP A 11 -14.46 -6.75 3.02
N GLY A 12 -14.97 -5.90 2.12
CA GLY A 12 -14.17 -4.94 1.38
C GLY A 12 -14.87 -4.36 0.14
N PRO A 13 -14.15 -3.54 -0.65
CA PRO A 13 -14.70 -2.79 -1.78
C PRO A 13 -15.01 -3.62 -3.04
N TYR A 14 -14.56 -4.87 -3.12
CA TYR A 14 -14.68 -5.72 -4.32
C TYR A 14 -15.68 -6.86 -4.12
N LEU A 15 -16.21 -7.42 -5.23
CA LEU A 15 -17.13 -8.56 -5.19
C LEU A 15 -16.45 -9.83 -4.63
N GLU A 16 -15.23 -10.12 -5.10
CA GLU A 16 -14.50 -11.32 -4.74
C GLU A 16 -13.74 -11.16 -3.43
N HIS A 17 -13.88 -12.14 -2.52
CA HIS A 17 -13.17 -12.12 -1.24
C HIS A 17 -11.65 -12.14 -1.41
N SER A 18 -11.12 -12.88 -2.39
CA SER A 18 -9.69 -12.92 -2.70
C SER A 18 -9.13 -11.56 -3.11
N THR A 19 -9.88 -10.79 -3.91
CA THR A 19 -9.50 -9.42 -4.29
C THR A 19 -9.48 -8.50 -3.07
N ASN A 20 -10.43 -8.66 -2.14
CA ASN A 20 -10.43 -7.90 -0.89
C ASN A 20 -9.23 -8.25 0.00
N ASN A 21 -8.84 -9.52 0.07
CA ASN A 21 -7.63 -9.92 0.81
C ASN A 21 -6.37 -9.28 0.19
N LEU A 22 -6.26 -9.27 -1.14
CA LEU A 22 -5.17 -8.59 -1.84
C LEU A 22 -5.17 -7.08 -1.63
N TYR A 23 -6.35 -6.45 -1.56
CA TYR A 23 -6.49 -5.05 -1.18
C TYR A 23 -5.98 -4.76 0.23
N GLN A 24 -6.30 -5.61 1.21
CA GLN A 24 -5.81 -5.43 2.59
C GLN A 24 -4.27 -5.59 2.67
N LEU A 25 -3.70 -6.53 1.89
CA LEU A 25 -2.24 -6.71 1.81
C LEU A 25 -1.49 -5.49 1.26
N LEU A 26 -2.14 -4.55 0.58
CA LEU A 26 -1.45 -3.37 0.05
C LEU A 26 -0.86 -2.48 1.16
N PHE A 27 -1.49 -2.48 2.34
CA PHE A 27 -1.15 -1.57 3.45
C PHE A 27 -0.09 -2.13 4.40
N CYS A 28 0.23 -3.43 4.31
CA CYS A 28 1.24 -4.09 5.13
C CYS A 28 1.04 -3.87 6.66
N ASP A 29 -0.21 -3.69 7.10
CA ASP A 29 -0.58 -3.36 8.48
C ASP A 29 -1.17 -4.54 9.26
N ASN A 30 -1.30 -5.70 8.62
CA ASN A 30 -1.72 -6.94 9.23
C ASN A 30 -0.82 -8.11 8.78
N PRO A 31 0.16 -8.54 9.62
CA PRO A 31 1.09 -9.62 9.27
C PRO A 31 0.41 -10.98 9.08
N ASP A 32 -0.72 -11.23 9.74
CA ASP A 32 -1.44 -12.52 9.65
C ASP A 32 -1.93 -12.80 8.22
N LEU A 33 -2.21 -11.76 7.44
CA LEU A 33 -2.61 -11.89 6.03
C LEU A 33 -1.49 -12.45 5.14
N TYR A 34 -0.23 -12.35 5.56
CA TYR A 34 0.92 -12.84 4.81
C TYR A 34 1.23 -14.30 5.12
N GLN A 35 0.93 -14.79 6.32
CA GLN A 35 1.32 -16.14 6.76
C GLN A 35 0.79 -17.25 5.84
N ALA A 36 -0.43 -17.11 5.34
CA ALA A 36 -1.05 -18.12 4.46
C ALA A 36 -0.46 -18.17 3.05
N GLY A 37 0.31 -17.15 2.64
CA GLY A 37 0.85 -17.01 1.28
C GLY A 37 2.37 -17.14 1.19
N VAL A 38 3.05 -17.48 2.28
CA VAL A 38 4.51 -17.59 2.34
C VAL A 38 4.93 -19.05 2.49
N ASP A 39 5.47 -19.61 1.41
CA ASP A 39 5.95 -21.00 1.39
C ASP A 39 7.19 -21.21 2.30
N ASP A 40 7.98 -20.16 2.53
CA ASP A 40 9.22 -20.18 3.33
C ASP A 40 9.08 -19.43 4.68
N ALA A 41 7.94 -19.59 5.37
CA ALA A 41 7.65 -18.86 6.61
C ALA A 41 8.68 -19.10 7.74
N GLY A 42 9.45 -20.20 7.65
CA GLY A 42 10.53 -20.54 8.59
C GLY A 42 11.88 -19.89 8.29
N GLN A 43 12.01 -19.11 7.21
CA GLN A 43 13.26 -18.46 6.80
C GLN A 43 13.20 -16.94 6.98
N CYS A 44 14.38 -16.32 7.13
CA CYS A 44 14.51 -14.86 7.12
C CYS A 44 14.05 -14.30 5.77
N PRO A 45 13.25 -13.22 5.73
CA PRO A 45 12.84 -12.37 6.87
C PRO A 45 11.55 -12.82 7.58
N TRP A 46 10.82 -13.79 7.04
CA TRP A 46 9.48 -14.17 7.53
C TRP A 46 9.47 -14.79 8.92
N ASN A 47 10.49 -15.56 9.28
CA ASN A 47 10.62 -16.08 10.64
C ASN A 47 10.71 -14.94 11.67
N VAL A 48 11.39 -13.84 11.35
CA VAL A 48 11.49 -12.66 12.21
C VAL A 48 10.17 -11.88 12.27
N ILE A 49 9.48 -11.75 11.13
CA ILE A 49 8.20 -11.03 11.06
C ILE A 49 7.09 -11.74 11.82
N PHE A 50 7.01 -13.07 11.72
CA PHE A 50 5.93 -13.88 12.28
C PHE A 50 6.18 -14.36 13.70
N ASP A 51 7.44 -14.36 14.17
CA ASP A 51 7.74 -14.70 15.56
C ASP A 51 7.49 -13.52 16.49
N ASP A 52 6.49 -13.69 17.38
CA ASP A 52 6.14 -12.73 18.41
C ASP A 52 7.29 -12.44 19.38
N HIS A 53 8.28 -13.33 19.47
CA HIS A 53 9.44 -13.23 20.34
C HIS A 53 10.69 -12.65 19.67
N SER A 54 10.62 -12.30 18.38
CA SER A 54 11.74 -11.65 17.70
C SER A 54 12.22 -10.41 18.44
N THR A 55 13.53 -10.33 18.62
CA THR A 55 14.19 -9.22 19.32
C THR A 55 14.19 -7.95 18.47
N GLU A 56 14.32 -6.79 19.13
CA GLU A 56 14.49 -5.50 18.43
C GLU A 56 15.66 -5.56 17.43
N THR A 57 16.77 -6.20 17.79
CA THR A 57 17.95 -6.34 16.92
C THR A 57 17.65 -7.15 15.66
N GLU A 58 16.92 -8.26 15.78
CA GLU A 58 16.52 -9.06 14.62
C GLU A 58 15.58 -8.28 13.70
N ILE A 59 14.58 -7.60 14.26
CA ILE A 59 13.65 -6.79 13.48
C ILE A 59 14.38 -5.63 12.78
N ARG A 60 15.34 -4.98 13.46
CA ARG A 60 16.17 -3.93 12.84
C ARG A 60 17.03 -4.46 11.70
N SER A 61 17.55 -5.68 11.81
CA SER A 61 18.34 -6.28 10.73
C SER A 61 17.53 -6.42 9.42
N VAL A 62 16.22 -6.70 9.52
CA VAL A 62 15.30 -6.74 8.36
C VAL A 62 15.14 -5.35 7.73
N LEU A 63 15.11 -4.29 8.53
CA LEU A 63 15.00 -2.91 8.03
C LEU A 63 16.27 -2.46 7.29
N GLU A 64 17.42 -2.86 7.81
CA GLU A 64 18.74 -2.49 7.31
C GLU A 64 19.17 -3.31 6.09
N ASP A 65 18.58 -4.49 5.86
CA ASP A 65 18.87 -5.33 4.69
C ASP A 65 18.37 -4.67 3.39
N THR A 66 19.29 -4.42 2.47
CA THR A 66 18.99 -3.81 1.16
C THR A 66 18.32 -4.78 0.18
N ASN A 67 18.33 -6.08 0.45
CA ASN A 67 17.75 -7.11 -0.40
C ASN A 67 16.29 -7.45 -0.03
N VAL A 68 15.83 -6.98 1.12
CA VAL A 68 14.45 -7.19 1.59
C VAL A 68 13.50 -6.22 0.88
N GLU A 69 12.39 -6.74 0.33
CA GLU A 69 11.35 -5.92 -0.29
C GLU A 69 10.72 -4.93 0.70
N THR A 70 10.27 -3.79 0.19
CA THR A 70 9.78 -2.67 1.01
C THR A 70 8.56 -3.05 1.84
N ARG A 71 7.69 -3.94 1.34
CA ARG A 71 6.51 -4.42 2.07
C ARG A 71 6.90 -5.14 3.36
N ILE A 72 7.95 -5.95 3.32
CA ILE A 72 8.48 -6.63 4.51
C ILE A 72 9.10 -5.63 5.47
N LYS A 73 9.78 -4.59 4.96
CA LYS A 73 10.28 -3.50 5.81
C LYS A 73 9.14 -2.79 6.54
N ILE A 74 8.03 -2.52 5.87
CA ILE A 74 6.83 -1.94 6.51
C ILE A 74 6.29 -2.86 7.61
N LEU A 75 6.21 -4.18 7.37
CA LEU A 75 5.80 -5.15 8.40
C LEU A 75 6.74 -5.11 9.62
N ALA A 76 8.06 -5.09 9.41
CA ALA A 76 9.05 -4.96 10.47
C ALA A 76 8.89 -3.65 11.27
N GLN A 77 8.59 -2.53 10.62
CA GLN A 77 8.35 -1.26 11.30
C GLN A 77 7.07 -1.29 12.15
N ASN A 78 6.02 -1.93 11.65
CA ASN A 78 4.78 -2.09 12.40
C ASN A 78 5.03 -2.95 13.66
N ARG A 79 5.88 -3.98 13.59
CA ARG A 79 6.31 -4.77 14.76
C ARG A 79 7.03 -3.92 15.82
N LEU A 80 7.97 -3.06 15.40
CA LEU A 80 8.66 -2.15 16.33
C LEU A 80 7.68 -1.14 16.94
N SER A 81 6.79 -0.56 16.13
CA SER A 81 5.77 0.40 16.57
C SER A 81 4.80 -0.20 17.59
N SER A 82 4.33 -1.43 17.38
CA SER A 82 3.50 -2.17 18.34
C SER A 82 4.21 -2.43 19.67
N SER A 83 5.55 -2.44 19.67
CA SER A 83 6.40 -2.55 20.86
C SER A 83 6.77 -1.20 21.48
N ASN A 84 6.15 -0.10 21.04
CA ASN A 84 6.47 1.30 21.41
C ASN A 84 7.92 1.72 21.10
N ILE A 85 8.61 1.03 20.18
CA ILE A 85 9.95 1.37 19.72
C ILE A 85 9.82 2.33 18.54
N LYS A 86 10.31 3.56 18.70
CA LYS A 86 10.32 4.56 17.63
C LYS A 86 11.61 4.49 16.82
N LEU A 87 11.49 4.62 15.51
CA LEU A 87 12.64 4.80 14.63
C LEU A 87 13.11 6.26 14.66
N ALA A 88 14.42 6.46 14.61
CA ALA A 88 15.03 7.79 14.67
C ALA A 88 15.04 8.51 13.31
N TYR A 89 14.57 7.85 12.25
CA TYR A 89 14.55 8.37 10.89
C TYR A 89 13.12 8.38 10.34
N LYS A 90 12.88 9.30 9.41
CA LYS A 90 11.61 9.47 8.69
C LYS A 90 11.83 9.14 7.21
N GLU A 91 11.29 8.03 6.76
CA GLU A 91 11.41 7.54 5.39
C GLU A 91 10.03 7.19 4.84
N LEU A 92 9.71 7.69 3.65
CA LEU A 92 8.51 7.33 2.91
C LEU A 92 8.72 6.02 2.16
N LEU A 93 7.91 5.01 2.48
CA LEU A 93 8.08 3.62 2.02
C LEU A 93 7.01 3.17 1.03
N ALA A 94 5.78 3.65 1.19
CA ALA A 94 4.72 3.40 0.24
C ALA A 94 3.80 4.60 0.09
N ILE A 95 3.22 4.72 -1.10
CA ILE A 95 2.11 5.64 -1.35
C ILE A 95 0.97 4.82 -1.95
N ILE A 96 -0.21 4.95 -1.35
CA ILE A 96 -1.42 4.23 -1.75
C ILE A 96 -2.50 5.24 -2.09
N VAL A 97 -3.02 5.19 -3.32
CA VAL A 97 -4.10 6.05 -3.81
C VAL A 97 -5.34 5.20 -4.02
N GLU A 98 -6.42 5.57 -3.36
CA GLU A 98 -7.73 4.92 -3.43
C GLU A 98 -8.74 5.92 -4.02
N ILE A 99 -9.42 5.56 -5.11
CA ILE A 99 -10.42 6.41 -5.77
C ILE A 99 -11.77 5.71 -5.74
N GLY A 100 -12.71 6.25 -4.96
CA GLY A 100 -14.09 5.76 -4.89
C GLY A 100 -14.87 6.23 -6.11
N LEU A 101 -15.07 5.34 -7.08
CA LEU A 101 -15.86 5.58 -8.28
C LEU A 101 -17.30 5.08 -8.08
N ASP A 102 -18.20 5.48 -8.98
CA ASP A 102 -19.57 4.94 -9.01
C ASP A 102 -19.57 3.43 -9.30
N SER A 103 -18.55 2.94 -10.02
CA SER A 103 -18.41 1.55 -10.45
C SER A 103 -17.57 0.68 -9.52
N GLY A 104 -17.06 1.20 -8.40
CA GLY A 104 -16.20 0.47 -7.47
C GLY A 104 -14.99 1.28 -7.03
N LEU A 105 -13.92 0.59 -6.64
CA LEU A 105 -12.70 1.21 -6.13
C LEU A 105 -11.51 0.97 -7.07
N ASP A 106 -10.86 2.04 -7.51
CA ASP A 106 -9.53 1.96 -8.09
C ASP A 106 -8.49 2.17 -6.99
N VAL A 107 -7.48 1.30 -6.92
CA VAL A 107 -6.39 1.39 -5.94
C VAL A 107 -5.04 1.18 -6.60
N LEU A 108 -4.15 2.16 -6.46
CA LEU A 108 -2.73 2.03 -6.77
C LEU A 108 -1.94 2.00 -5.47
N ALA A 109 -1.09 1.00 -5.27
CA ALA A 109 -0.04 1.00 -4.26
C ALA A 109 1.33 0.98 -4.96
N ALA A 110 2.18 1.95 -4.65
CA ALA A 110 3.57 2.01 -5.11
C ALA A 110 4.52 1.97 -3.92
N TYR A 111 5.59 1.20 -4.03
CA TYR A 111 6.56 0.98 -2.96
C TYR A 111 7.94 1.55 -3.33
N ARG A 112 8.75 1.86 -2.31
CA ARG A 112 10.05 2.53 -2.46
C ARG A 112 11.05 1.75 -3.31
N ASP A 113 10.91 0.43 -3.37
CA ASP A 113 11.70 -0.46 -4.22
C ASP A 113 11.29 -0.48 -5.70
N GLY A 114 10.34 0.37 -6.12
CA GLY A 114 9.89 0.45 -7.51
C GLY A 114 8.83 -0.59 -7.90
N SER A 115 8.40 -1.44 -6.96
CA SER A 115 7.25 -2.32 -7.19
C SER A 115 5.93 -1.55 -7.08
N ALA A 116 4.91 -2.02 -7.80
CA ALA A 116 3.57 -1.46 -7.70
C ALA A 116 2.49 -2.53 -7.85
N ARG A 117 1.30 -2.25 -7.30
CA ARG A 117 0.09 -3.06 -7.43
C ARG A 117 -1.05 -2.15 -7.82
N TYR A 118 -1.84 -2.53 -8.81
CA TYR A 118 -3.05 -1.82 -9.20
C TYR A 118 -4.24 -2.76 -9.18
N ILE A 119 -5.31 -2.37 -8.50
CA ILE A 119 -6.60 -3.05 -8.51
C ILE A 119 -7.61 -2.07 -9.08
N ASN A 120 -8.21 -2.38 -10.23
CA ASN A 120 -9.23 -1.52 -10.80
C ASN A 120 -10.61 -1.78 -10.16
N HIS A 121 -11.58 -0.91 -10.44
CA HIS A 121 -12.95 -0.99 -9.91
C HIS A 121 -13.69 -2.31 -10.17
N THR A 122 -13.28 -3.08 -11.18
CA THR A 122 -13.84 -4.43 -11.45
C THR A 122 -13.18 -5.54 -10.63
N GLY A 123 -12.14 -5.22 -9.85
CA GLY A 123 -11.33 -6.16 -9.09
C GLY A 123 -10.23 -6.85 -9.89
N LYS A 124 -9.93 -6.39 -11.11
CA LYS A 124 -8.78 -6.89 -11.88
C LYS A 124 -7.50 -6.34 -11.29
N ILE A 125 -6.52 -7.23 -11.15
CA ILE A 125 -5.28 -6.95 -10.43
C ILE A 125 -4.12 -6.96 -11.42
N LEU A 126 -3.25 -5.98 -11.29
CA LEU A 126 -1.98 -5.89 -11.98
C LEU A 126 -0.86 -5.85 -10.93
N ILE A 127 0.08 -6.77 -11.09
CA ILE A 127 1.28 -6.91 -10.26
C ILE A 127 2.47 -6.43 -11.09
N TRP A 128 3.10 -5.34 -10.68
CA TRP A 128 4.25 -4.76 -11.35
C TRP A 128 5.53 -5.01 -10.55
N ASP A 129 6.28 -6.04 -10.94
CA ASP A 129 7.62 -6.35 -10.41
C ASP A 129 8.71 -6.32 -11.50
N ALA A 130 8.32 -6.15 -12.78
CA ALA A 130 9.23 -6.25 -13.92
C ALA A 130 10.28 -5.13 -13.99
N ARG A 131 10.01 -3.98 -13.33
CA ARG A 131 10.84 -2.76 -13.20
C ARG A 131 11.64 -2.38 -14.45
N ASP A 132 11.30 -1.24 -15.03
CA ASP A 132 12.11 -0.62 -16.08
C ASP A 132 12.41 0.85 -15.76
N THR A 133 13.30 1.45 -16.55
CA THR A 133 13.74 2.84 -16.35
C THR A 133 12.56 3.82 -16.33
N THR A 134 11.49 3.56 -17.09
CA THR A 134 10.33 4.45 -17.12
C THR A 134 9.46 4.27 -15.88
N SER A 135 9.15 3.04 -15.47
CA SER A 135 8.40 2.81 -14.23
C SER A 135 9.15 3.31 -13.01
N ASP A 136 10.46 3.11 -12.97
CA ASP A 136 11.30 3.55 -11.85
C ASP A 136 11.31 5.08 -11.75
N GLN A 137 11.39 5.80 -12.87
CA GLN A 137 11.31 7.27 -12.86
C GLN A 137 9.92 7.76 -12.42
N LEU A 138 8.84 7.16 -12.94
CA LEU A 138 7.48 7.55 -12.55
C LEU A 138 7.22 7.34 -11.05
N ILE A 139 7.72 6.23 -10.50
CA ILE A 139 7.62 5.96 -9.06
C ILE A 139 8.52 6.92 -8.28
N ALA A 140 9.74 7.20 -8.72
CA ALA A 140 10.62 8.17 -8.07
C ALA A 140 9.99 9.57 -8.01
N ASP A 141 9.37 10.03 -9.10
CA ASP A 141 8.65 11.30 -9.16
C ASP A 141 7.45 11.28 -8.20
N PHE A 142 6.70 10.18 -8.15
CA PHE A 142 5.58 10.03 -7.23
C PHE A 142 6.01 10.12 -5.75
N PHE A 143 7.14 9.49 -5.40
CA PHE A 143 7.71 9.58 -4.06
C PHE A 143 8.22 10.98 -3.73
N SER A 144 8.87 11.66 -4.68
CA SER A 144 9.30 13.06 -4.52
C SER A 144 8.13 13.99 -4.19
N GLU A 145 6.98 13.82 -4.87
CA GLU A 145 5.77 14.59 -4.56
C GLU A 145 5.15 14.17 -3.22
N GLY A 146 5.13 12.88 -2.90
CA GLY A 146 4.66 12.38 -1.61
C GLY A 146 5.46 12.93 -0.43
N GLU A 147 6.78 13.00 -0.55
CA GLU A 147 7.67 13.58 0.47
C GLU A 147 7.35 15.07 0.73
N LYS A 148 7.04 15.85 -0.32
CA LYS A 148 6.62 17.25 -0.16
C LYS A 148 5.32 17.38 0.65
N ILE A 149 4.40 16.42 0.52
CA ILE A 149 3.14 16.37 1.27
C ILE A 149 3.41 15.96 2.72
N VAL A 150 4.11 14.84 2.93
CA VAL A 150 4.45 14.28 4.25
C VAL A 150 5.25 15.26 5.12
N ASN A 151 6.00 16.17 4.51
CA ASN A 151 6.72 17.23 5.23
C ASN A 151 5.84 18.40 5.70
N LYS A 152 4.56 18.43 5.31
CA LYS A 152 3.58 19.48 5.67
C LYS A 152 2.45 18.98 6.58
N ILE A 153 2.24 17.68 6.67
CA ILE A 153 1.17 17.06 7.47
C ILE A 153 1.73 16.22 8.61
N GLY A 154 0.91 15.97 9.63
CA GLY A 154 1.23 15.12 10.78
C GLY A 154 0.74 13.68 10.61
N PRO A 155 1.28 12.73 11.39
CA PRO A 155 0.86 11.34 11.33
C PRO A 155 -0.58 11.19 11.86
N TRP A 156 -1.26 10.17 11.35
CA TRP A 156 -2.54 9.68 11.84
C TRP A 156 -2.31 8.66 12.95
N ASP A 157 -2.85 8.95 14.13
CA ASP A 157 -2.64 8.19 15.37
C ASP A 157 -3.75 7.17 15.67
N LYS A 158 -4.68 6.98 14.74
CA LYS A 158 -5.80 6.03 14.85
C LYS A 158 -5.63 4.88 13.86
N PRO A 159 -6.44 3.81 13.98
CA PRO A 159 -6.47 2.76 12.97
C PRO A 159 -6.71 3.31 11.56
N ARG A 160 -6.19 2.60 10.55
CA ARG A 160 -6.47 2.89 9.14
C ARG A 160 -7.99 2.89 8.90
N LEU A 161 -8.45 3.87 8.14
CA LEU A 161 -9.85 3.99 7.76
C LEU A 161 -10.20 2.95 6.67
N PRO A 162 -11.46 2.48 6.61
CA PRO A 162 -11.98 1.75 5.45
C PRO A 162 -11.81 2.56 4.16
N CYS A 163 -11.92 1.92 2.98
CA CYS A 163 -11.81 2.61 1.68
C CYS A 163 -12.66 3.89 1.61
N PRO A 164 -12.23 4.93 0.86
CA PRO A 164 -12.99 6.17 0.75
C PRO A 164 -14.36 5.93 0.10
N PRO A 165 -15.40 6.69 0.48
CA PRO A 165 -16.70 6.59 -0.17
C PRO A 165 -16.64 7.07 -1.63
N THR A 166 -17.65 6.70 -2.42
CA THR A 166 -17.84 7.16 -3.79
C THR A 166 -17.75 8.69 -3.91
N GLY A 167 -17.06 9.16 -4.95
CA GLY A 167 -16.81 10.59 -5.21
C GLY A 167 -15.61 11.15 -4.46
N LYS A 168 -14.92 10.36 -3.63
CA LYS A 168 -13.71 10.77 -2.91
C LYS A 168 -12.47 10.03 -3.37
N VAL A 169 -11.33 10.67 -3.15
CA VAL A 169 -10.00 10.08 -3.26
C VAL A 169 -9.30 10.17 -1.91
N ARG A 170 -8.57 9.12 -1.57
CA ARG A 170 -7.62 9.11 -0.46
C ARG A 170 -6.21 8.84 -1.00
N ILE A 171 -5.25 9.62 -0.53
CA ILE A 171 -3.83 9.33 -0.70
C ILE A 171 -3.24 9.07 0.69
N SER A 172 -2.73 7.86 0.88
CA SER A 172 -2.11 7.38 2.11
C SER A 172 -0.60 7.24 1.89
N PHE A 173 0.18 7.63 2.88
CA PHE A 173 1.64 7.53 2.89
C PHE A 173 2.04 6.67 4.08
N ILE A 174 2.74 5.57 3.79
CA ILE A 174 3.33 4.72 4.81
C ILE A 174 4.75 5.22 5.04
N VAL A 175 4.97 5.80 6.21
CA VAL A 175 6.24 6.38 6.62
C VAL A 175 6.78 5.56 7.80
N SER A 176 8.10 5.52 7.96
CA SER A 176 8.75 4.80 9.07
C SER A 176 8.31 5.21 10.47
N ASP A 177 7.68 6.37 10.63
CA ASP A 177 7.12 6.87 11.89
C ASP A 177 5.58 6.82 11.96
N GLY A 178 4.90 6.31 10.93
CA GLY A 178 3.47 6.04 10.96
C GLY A 178 2.73 6.26 9.63
N LEU A 179 1.41 6.16 9.72
CA LEU A 179 0.50 6.42 8.60
C LEU A 179 0.21 7.91 8.49
N TYR A 180 0.26 8.47 7.28
CA TYR A 180 -0.23 9.81 6.96
C TYR A 180 -1.26 9.69 5.86
N PHE A 181 -2.25 10.56 5.79
CA PHE A 181 -3.15 10.59 4.63
C PHE A 181 -3.83 11.94 4.44
N GLY A 182 -4.31 12.15 3.21
CA GLY A 182 -5.32 13.14 2.87
C GLY A 182 -6.50 12.46 2.19
N GLU A 183 -7.73 12.86 2.55
CA GLU A 183 -8.96 12.41 1.90
C GLU A 183 -9.85 13.60 1.58
N GLY A 184 -10.45 13.59 0.39
CA GLY A 184 -11.38 14.64 -0.03
C GLY A 184 -12.12 14.29 -1.31
N PRO A 185 -13.08 15.13 -1.73
CA PRO A 185 -13.73 14.96 -3.02
C PRO A 185 -12.71 14.93 -4.16
N ILE A 186 -12.90 14.06 -5.15
CA ILE A 186 -11.97 13.88 -6.27
C ILE A 186 -11.62 15.22 -6.91
N GLN A 187 -12.63 16.02 -7.29
CA GLN A 187 -12.43 17.32 -7.92
C GLN A 187 -11.67 18.32 -7.05
N VAL A 188 -11.77 18.21 -5.71
CA VAL A 188 -11.07 19.12 -4.81
C VAL A 188 -9.59 18.75 -4.74
N LEU A 189 -9.26 17.48 -4.50
CA LEU A 189 -7.86 17.07 -4.37
C LEU A 189 -7.08 17.11 -5.69
N PHE A 190 -7.73 16.88 -6.83
CA PHE A 190 -7.08 17.07 -8.14
C PHE A 190 -6.83 18.55 -8.50
N ASN A 191 -7.47 19.49 -7.81
CA ASN A 191 -7.22 20.93 -7.96
C ASN A 191 -6.41 21.50 -6.78
N ASP A 192 -6.07 20.68 -5.79
CA ASP A 192 -5.32 21.10 -4.61
C ASP A 192 -3.83 21.28 -4.97
N PRO A 193 -3.21 22.44 -4.70
CA PRO A 193 -1.81 22.70 -5.06
C PRO A 193 -0.78 21.78 -4.40
N MET A 194 -1.16 21.08 -3.34
CA MET A 194 -0.30 20.15 -2.61
C MET A 194 -0.50 18.70 -3.07
N ALA A 195 -1.75 18.27 -3.34
CA ALA A 195 -2.08 16.90 -3.69
C ALA A 195 -2.11 16.60 -5.20
N ALA A 196 -2.45 17.59 -6.04
CA ALA A 196 -2.72 17.37 -7.46
C ALA A 196 -1.56 16.74 -8.23
N GLN A 197 -0.32 17.16 -7.92
CA GLN A 197 0.87 16.64 -8.60
C GLN A 197 1.11 15.16 -8.25
N ALA A 198 0.98 14.78 -6.98
CA ALA A 198 1.09 13.38 -6.56
C ALA A 198 0.01 12.49 -7.21
N LEU A 199 -1.24 12.98 -7.29
CA LEU A 199 -2.33 12.25 -7.96
C LEU A 199 -2.12 12.13 -9.48
N THR A 200 -1.48 13.13 -10.09
CA THR A 200 -1.08 13.08 -11.50
C THR A 200 -0.03 11.99 -11.72
N CYS A 201 1.01 11.92 -10.86
CA CYS A 201 2.01 10.85 -10.90
C CYS A 201 1.37 9.46 -10.74
N ALA A 202 0.44 9.30 -9.79
CA ALA A 202 -0.31 8.05 -9.62
C ALA A 202 -1.06 7.65 -10.91
N THR A 203 -1.70 8.62 -11.58
CA THR A 203 -2.39 8.39 -12.86
C THR A 203 -1.43 7.93 -13.96
N GLN A 204 -0.25 8.54 -14.05
CA GLN A 204 0.77 8.16 -15.03
C GLN A 204 1.31 6.75 -14.79
N ILE A 205 1.55 6.36 -13.54
CA ILE A 205 1.95 5.00 -13.18
C ILE A 205 0.87 4.01 -13.61
N MET A 206 -0.39 4.24 -13.23
CA MET A 206 -1.52 3.36 -13.60
C MET A 206 -1.64 3.18 -15.12
N GLN A 207 -1.55 4.28 -15.88
CA GLN A 207 -1.58 4.24 -17.35
C GLN A 207 -0.42 3.41 -17.93
N TYR A 208 0.79 3.66 -17.44
CA TYR A 208 2.00 2.99 -17.93
C TYR A 208 1.95 1.48 -17.70
N ILE A 209 1.72 1.04 -16.46
CA ILE A 209 1.71 -0.38 -16.13
C ILE A 209 0.57 -1.11 -16.83
N THR A 210 -0.61 -0.48 -16.95
CA THR A 210 -1.76 -1.05 -17.67
C THR A 210 -1.44 -1.20 -19.16
N GLN A 211 -0.82 -0.20 -19.79
CA GLN A 211 -0.42 -0.28 -21.19
C GLN A 211 0.59 -1.41 -21.41
N LYS A 212 1.58 -1.55 -20.51
CA LYS A 212 2.58 -2.63 -20.58
C LYS A 212 1.95 -4.01 -20.46
N ALA A 213 1.00 -4.20 -19.55
CA ALA A 213 0.32 -5.47 -19.36
C ALA A 213 -0.57 -5.89 -20.55
N MET A 214 -0.95 -4.95 -21.42
CA MET A 214 -1.70 -5.26 -22.65
C MET A 214 -0.82 -5.71 -23.82
N VAL A 215 0.48 -5.41 -23.79
CA VAL A 215 1.43 -5.70 -24.87
C VAL A 215 2.44 -6.80 -24.55
N SER A 216 2.48 -7.23 -23.28
CA SER A 216 3.24 -8.38 -22.79
C SER A 216 2.46 -9.68 -22.94
#